data_AF-A0A8J5JLE9-F1
#
_entry.id   AF-A0A8J5JLE9-F1
#
_cell.length_a   1.000
_cell.length_b   1.000
_cell.length_c   1.000
_cell.angle_alpha   90.00
_cell.angle_beta   90.00
_cell.angle_gamma   90.00
#
_symmetry.space_group_name_H-M   'P 1'
#
loop_
_entity.id
_entity.type
_entity.pdbx_description
1 polymer ?
#
loop_
_entity_poly.entity_id
_entity_poly.type
_entity_poly.pdbx_seq_one_letter_code
_entity_poly.pdbx_strand_id
1 'polypeptide(L)'
;MPKRPATKTPSNVAKRSGVAVTVDVKLDIVKRHEHGEGTSVIGHVHGLAPSMVHSIVKSADEIKKMAGTAIPLTATKVMRFRDAEMESMERMLSTWIDDQTQHLKTQ
;
A
#
# COMPACT_ATOMS: atom_id res chain seq x y z
N MET A 1 -60.50 9.46 5.19
CA MET A 1 -59.38 9.89 6.07
C MET A 1 -58.33 10.58 5.21
N PRO A 2 -58.02 11.88 5.39
CA PRO A 2 -57.00 12.53 4.58
C PRO A 2 -55.61 12.16 5.13
N LYS A 3 -54.74 11.59 4.29
CA LYS A 3 -53.33 11.30 4.62
C LYS A 3 -52.54 12.61 4.67
N ARG A 4 -51.78 12.81 5.76
CA ARG A 4 -50.88 13.95 6.00
C ARG A 4 -49.82 14.07 4.88
N PRO A 5 -49.46 15.29 4.44
CA PRO A 5 -48.38 15.50 3.48
C PRO A 5 -47.02 15.22 4.13
N ALA A 6 -46.16 14.51 3.40
CA ALA A 6 -44.79 14.23 3.82
C ALA A 6 -43.92 15.49 3.69
N THR A 7 -43.50 16.04 4.82
CA THR A 7 -42.44 17.04 4.90
C THR A 7 -41.13 16.41 4.45
N LYS A 8 -40.70 16.71 3.22
CA LYS A 8 -39.33 16.45 2.77
C LYS A 8 -38.42 17.43 3.51
N THR A 9 -37.88 17.01 4.65
CA THR A 9 -36.76 17.70 5.28
C THR A 9 -35.53 17.56 4.37
N PRO A 10 -34.96 18.66 3.82
CA PRO A 10 -33.69 18.58 3.13
C PRO A 10 -32.62 18.29 4.19
N SER A 11 -32.15 17.04 4.24
CA SER A 11 -30.97 16.72 5.04
C SER A 11 -29.77 17.42 4.40
N ASN A 12 -29.33 18.51 5.01
CA ASN A 12 -28.04 19.09 4.71
C ASN A 12 -26.98 18.13 5.28
N VAL A 13 -26.65 17.09 4.50
CA VAL A 13 -25.60 16.14 4.85
C VAL A 13 -24.28 16.88 4.69
N ALA A 14 -23.84 17.53 5.77
CA ALA A 14 -22.47 18.02 5.86
C ALA A 14 -21.54 16.87 5.47
N LYS A 15 -20.77 17.07 4.40
CA LYS A 15 -19.87 16.08 3.83
C LYS A 15 -18.81 15.79 4.90
N ARG A 16 -18.93 14.63 5.57
CA ARG A 16 -18.04 14.26 6.70
C ARG A 16 -16.60 14.37 6.21
N SER A 17 -15.81 15.24 6.83
CA SER A 17 -14.37 15.32 6.59
C SER A 17 -13.76 13.95 6.90
N GLY A 18 -13.28 13.26 5.87
CA GLY A 18 -12.72 11.92 6.02
C GLY A 18 -11.47 11.95 6.92
N VAL A 19 -11.37 10.98 7.83
CA VAL A 19 -10.10 10.70 8.53
C VAL A 19 -9.09 10.28 7.48
N ALA A 20 -7.93 10.94 7.44
CA ALA A 20 -6.84 10.55 6.54
C ALA A 20 -6.26 9.22 7.02
N VAL A 21 -6.37 8.18 6.18
CA VAL A 21 -5.83 6.85 6.45
C VAL A 21 -4.67 6.59 5.49
N THR A 22 -3.54 6.11 6.02
CA THR A 22 -2.36 5.77 5.21
C THR A 22 -2.63 4.56 4.31
N VAL A 23 -1.87 4.43 3.22
CA VAL A 23 -2.00 3.31 2.27
C VAL A 23 -1.79 1.96 2.97
N ASP A 24 -0.86 1.90 3.93
CA ASP A 24 -0.56 0.68 4.69
C ASP A 24 -1.75 0.20 5.52
N VAL A 25 -2.44 1.12 6.20
CA VAL A 25 -3.64 0.78 7.00
C VAL A 25 -4.77 0.31 6.10
N LYS A 26 -4.94 0.92 4.93
CA LYS A 26 -5.93 0.46 3.93
C LYS A 26 -5.58 -0.94 3.41
N LEU A 27 -4.30 -1.26 3.24
CA LEU A 27 -3.83 -2.59 2.81
C LEU A 27 -4.05 -3.65 3.90
N ASP A 28 -3.78 -3.32 5.16
CA ASP A 28 -4.04 -4.21 6.30
C ASP A 28 -5.52 -4.56 6.43
N ILE A 29 -6.40 -3.55 6.30
CA ILE A 29 -7.86 -3.75 6.28
C ILE A 29 -8.30 -4.72 5.18
N VAL A 30 -7.77 -4.55 3.96
CA VAL A 30 -8.08 -5.45 2.83
C VAL A 30 -7.60 -6.87 3.12
N LYS A 31 -6.38 -7.04 3.63
CA LYS A 31 -5.84 -8.35 3.99
C LYS A 31 -6.70 -9.03 5.04
N ARG A 32 -7.01 -8.38 6.17
CA ARG A 32 -7.82 -8.97 7.24
C ARG A 32 -9.22 -9.39 6.76
N HIS A 33 -9.84 -8.58 5.92
CA HIS A 33 -11.13 -8.90 5.34
C HIS A 33 -11.06 -10.13 4.42
N GLU A 34 -10.00 -10.30 3.62
CA GLU A 34 -9.76 -11.49 2.80
C GLU A 34 -9.53 -12.76 3.63
N HIS A 35 -8.96 -12.63 4.83
CA HIS A 35 -8.84 -13.73 5.80
C HIS A 35 -10.16 -14.06 6.52
N GLY A 36 -11.27 -13.37 6.18
CA GLY A 36 -12.60 -13.64 6.72
C GLY A 36 -12.93 -12.89 8.02
N GLU A 37 -12.10 -11.92 8.44
CA GLU A 37 -12.45 -11.06 9.57
C GLU A 37 -13.64 -10.14 9.23
N GLY A 38 -14.58 -10.02 10.17
CA GLY A 38 -15.77 -9.19 10.00
C GLY A 38 -15.45 -7.68 9.99
N THR A 39 -16.13 -6.93 9.13
CA THR A 39 -15.91 -5.47 8.95
C THR A 39 -16.08 -4.64 10.22
N SER A 40 -16.93 -5.08 11.15
CA SER A 40 -17.12 -4.44 12.46
C SER A 40 -15.90 -4.59 13.37
N VAL A 41 -15.28 -5.78 13.39
CA VAL A 41 -14.09 -6.07 14.18
C VAL A 41 -12.89 -5.30 13.64
N ILE A 42 -12.69 -5.34 12.32
CA ILE A 42 -11.64 -4.58 11.63
C ILE A 42 -11.82 -3.07 11.88
N GLY A 43 -13.06 -2.58 11.81
CA GLY A 43 -13.37 -1.18 12.12
C GLY A 43 -12.99 -0.81 13.55
N HIS A 44 -13.31 -1.66 14.53
CA HIS A 44 -12.94 -1.43 15.93
C HIS A 44 -11.43 -1.37 16.13
N VAL A 45 -10.67 -2.28 15.53
CA VAL A 45 -9.20 -2.32 15.63
C VAL A 45 -8.55 -1.04 15.07
N HIS A 46 -9.05 -0.53 13.96
CA HIS A 46 -8.50 0.67 13.31
C HIS A 46 -9.20 1.98 13.70
N GLY A 47 -10.16 1.95 14.64
CA GLY A 47 -10.95 3.12 15.02
C GLY A 47 -11.82 3.68 13.88
N LEU A 48 -12.18 2.85 12.90
CA LEU A 48 -12.97 3.23 11.74
C LEU A 48 -14.42 2.77 11.85
N ALA A 49 -15.33 3.56 11.29
CA ALA A 49 -16.71 3.14 11.14
C ALA A 49 -16.82 1.93 10.18
N PRO A 50 -17.73 0.96 10.41
CA PRO A 50 -17.91 -0.19 9.52
C PRO A 50 -18.20 0.19 8.06
N SER A 51 -18.88 1.32 7.82
CA SER A 51 -19.13 1.87 6.48
C SER A 51 -17.86 2.32 5.76
N MET A 52 -16.87 2.82 6.50
CA MET A 52 -15.56 3.20 5.96
C MET A 52 -14.79 1.94 5.56
N VAL A 53 -14.78 0.92 6.42
CA VAL A 53 -14.16 -0.38 6.13
C VAL A 53 -14.77 -1.00 4.88
N HIS A 54 -16.10 -1.01 4.76
CA HIS A 54 -16.78 -1.51 3.57
C HIS A 54 -16.38 -0.76 2.29
N SER A 55 -16.25 0.58 2.37
CA SER A 55 -15.81 1.40 1.25
C SER A 55 -14.35 1.11 0.85
N ILE A 56 -13.48 0.86 1.84
CA ILE A 56 -12.08 0.48 1.63
C ILE A 56 -12.01 -0.88 0.93
N VAL A 57 -12.73 -1.88 1.43
CA VAL A 57 -12.81 -3.23 0.83
C VAL A 57 -13.35 -3.15 -0.60
N LYS A 58 -14.35 -2.32 -0.88
CA LYS A 58 -14.86 -2.11 -2.25
C LYS A 58 -13.81 -1.53 -3.20
N SER A 59 -12.87 -0.74 -2.68
CA SER A 59 -11.74 -0.18 -3.44
C SER A 59 -10.45 -1.02 -3.36
N ALA A 60 -10.54 -2.29 -2.95
CA ALA A 60 -9.37 -3.14 -2.68
C ALA A 60 -8.40 -3.23 -3.87
N ASP A 61 -8.91 -3.41 -5.08
CA ASP A 61 -8.07 -3.56 -6.28
C ASP A 61 -7.24 -2.31 -6.56
N GLU A 62 -7.86 -1.13 -6.46
CA GLU A 62 -7.17 0.15 -6.62
C GLU A 62 -6.14 0.38 -5.50
N ILE A 63 -6.46 -0.01 -4.26
CA ILE A 63 -5.51 0.06 -3.14
C ILE A 63 -4.29 -0.82 -3.40
N LYS A 64 -4.49 -2.06 -3.87
CA LYS A 64 -3.40 -2.98 -4.21
C LYS A 64 -2.54 -2.44 -5.37
N LYS A 65 -3.17 -1.86 -6.39
CA LYS A 65 -2.47 -1.22 -7.51
C LYS A 65 -1.66 -0.01 -7.06
N MET A 66 -2.23 0.85 -6.21
CA MET A 66 -1.53 1.99 -5.63
C MET A 66 -0.35 1.53 -4.77
N ALA A 67 -0.50 0.48 -3.97
CA ALA A 67 0.59 -0.12 -3.20
C ALA A 67 1.69 -0.72 -4.09
N GLY A 68 1.33 -1.36 -5.21
CA GLY A 68 2.29 -1.90 -6.18
C GLY A 68 3.00 -0.82 -7.01
N THR A 69 2.34 0.32 -7.25
CA THR A 69 2.93 1.47 -7.98
C THR A 69 3.75 2.37 -7.07
N ALA A 70 3.42 2.40 -5.77
CA ALA A 70 4.21 3.02 -4.72
C ALA A 70 5.46 2.18 -4.44
N ILE A 71 6.35 2.09 -5.43
CA ILE A 71 7.72 1.66 -5.22
C ILE A 71 8.27 2.59 -4.13
N PRO A 72 8.72 2.07 -2.97
CA PRO A 72 9.26 2.92 -1.94
C PRO A 72 10.43 3.70 -2.53
N LEU A 73 10.56 4.99 -2.22
CA LEU A 73 11.63 5.85 -2.75
C LEU A 73 13.03 5.24 -2.53
N THR A 74 13.16 4.33 -1.56
CA THR A 74 14.35 3.53 -1.24
C THR A 74 14.62 2.36 -2.19
N ALA A 75 13.62 1.88 -2.93
CA ALA A 75 13.72 0.81 -3.92
C ALA A 75 13.68 1.36 -5.35
N THR A 76 14.31 2.51 -5.58
CA THR A 76 14.74 2.86 -6.93
C THR A 76 15.79 1.85 -7.36
N LYS A 77 15.36 0.67 -7.81
CA LYS A 77 16.19 -0.18 -8.65
C LYS A 77 16.34 0.61 -9.93
N VAL A 78 17.46 1.33 -10.00
CA VAL A 78 17.92 2.06 -11.16
C VAL A 78 17.95 1.05 -12.30
N MET A 79 16.86 0.99 -13.07
CA MET A 79 16.76 0.22 -14.29
C MET A 79 17.49 1.02 -15.37
N ARG A 80 18.79 1.25 -15.16
CA ARG A 80 19.67 1.63 -16.26
C ARG A 80 19.91 0.34 -17.00
N PHE A 81 19.67 0.35 -18.31
CA PHE A 81 20.21 -0.67 -19.20
C PHE A 81 21.66 -0.91 -18.79
N ARG A 82 22.01 -2.17 -18.47
CA ARG A 82 23.41 -2.53 -18.27
C ARG A 82 24.06 -2.45 -19.63
N ASP A 83 24.73 -1.34 -19.91
CA ASP A 83 25.56 -1.25 -21.10
C ASP A 83 26.69 -2.28 -20.96
N ALA A 84 27.09 -2.92 -22.06
CA ALA A 84 28.07 -4.00 -22.07
C ALA A 84 29.41 -3.58 -21.42
N GLU A 85 29.75 -2.29 -21.50
CA GLU A 85 30.91 -1.69 -20.83
C GLU A 85 30.77 -1.70 -19.31
N MET A 86 29.57 -1.40 -18.78
CA MET A 86 29.28 -1.43 -17.34
C MET A 86 29.37 -2.85 -16.79
N GLU A 87 28.84 -3.83 -17.52
CA GLU A 87 28.95 -5.24 -17.12
C GLU A 87 30.40 -5.74 -17.15
N SER A 88 31.18 -5.31 -18.14
CA SER A 88 32.62 -5.62 -18.22
C SER A 88 33.38 -5.06 -17.02
N MET A 89 33.12 -3.80 -16.65
CA MET A 89 33.72 -3.18 -15.48
C MET A 89 33.30 -3.86 -14.17
N GLU A 90 32.02 -4.19 -14.00
CA GLU A 90 31.51 -4.93 -12.83
C GLU A 90 32.20 -6.29 -12.67
N ARG A 91 32.38 -7.03 -13.77
CA ARG A 91 33.07 -8.34 -13.76
C ARG A 91 34.53 -8.19 -13.35
N MET A 92 35.25 -7.21 -13.89
CA MET A 92 36.66 -6.99 -13.56
C MET A 92 36.83 -6.60 -12.08
N LEU A 93 35.98 -5.71 -11.57
CA LEU A 93 36.00 -5.31 -10.16
C LEU A 93 35.64 -6.47 -9.23
N SER A 94 34.72 -7.34 -9.62
CA SER A 94 34.34 -8.51 -8.83
C SER A 94 35.53 -9.46 -8.65
N THR A 95 36.22 -9.80 -9.75
CA THR A 95 37.42 -10.65 -9.70
C THR A 95 38.53 -10.03 -8.83
N TRP A 96 38.73 -8.72 -8.92
CA TRP A 96 39.72 -8.04 -8.10
C TRP A 96 39.36 -8.05 -6.60
N ILE A 97 38.10 -7.80 -6.25
CA ILE A 97 37.64 -7.85 -4.86
C ILE A 97 37.80 -9.27 -4.29
N ASP A 98 37.47 -10.29 -5.07
CA ASP A 98 37.62 -11.68 -4.65
C ASP A 98 39.09 -12.02 -4.38
N ASP A 99 40.01 -11.61 -5.27
CA ASP A 99 41.45 -11.77 -5.11
C ASP A 99 41.98 -11.10 -3.83
N GLN A 100 41.59 -9.84 -3.60
CA GLN A 100 41.94 -9.11 -2.37
C GLN A 100 41.37 -9.80 -1.11
N THR A 101 40.15 -10.32 -1.20
CA THR A 101 39.48 -10.99 -0.09
C THR A 101 40.14 -12.32 0.26
N GLN A 102 40.67 -13.05 -0.71
CA GLN A 102 41.44 -14.28 -0.45
C GLN A 102 42.79 -13.99 0.20
N HIS A 103 43.47 -12.92 -0.24
CA HIS A 103 44.74 -12.49 0.33
C HIS A 103 44.57 -12.04 1.80
N LEU A 104 43.46 -11.37 2.13
CA LEU A 104 43.15 -10.94 3.49
C LEU A 104 42.73 -12.09 4.44
N LYS A 105 42.26 -13.22 3.92
CA LYS A 105 41.86 -14.40 4.72
C LYS A 105 43.02 -15.35 5.03
N THR A 106 44.18 -15.13 4.41
CA THR A 106 45.36 -16.02 4.51
C THR A 106 46.47 -15.41 5.40
N GLN A 107 46.24 -14.23 6.00
CA GLN A 107 46.99 -13.71 7.15
C GLN A 107 46.23 -13.94 8.45
#